data_AF-A0A537ZJK2-F1
#
_entry.id   AF-A0A537ZJK2-F1
#
_cell.length_a   1.000
_cell.length_b   1.000
_cell.length_c   1.000
_cell.angle_alpha   90.00
_cell.angle_beta   90.00
_cell.angle_gamma   90.00
#
_symmetry.space_group_name_H-M   'P 1'
#
loop_
_entity.id
_entity.type
_entity.pdbx_description
1 polymer ?
#
loop_
_entity_poly.entity_id
_entity_poly.type
_entity_poly.pdbx_seq_one_letter_code
_entity_poly.pdbx_strand_id
1 'polypeptide(L)'
;MAIVEEAATARTPTVPARDSVRRLDRRWWLVAVALAAVAFAATLVATRSGPAVSPDSADYLSIAHNLAHGRGIVDWTREPEAVFPPAYPAVLAFGETLGVDG
;
A
#
# COMPACT_ATOMS: atom_id res chain seq x y z
N MET A 1 -34.15 34.28 44.24
CA MET A 1 -34.96 33.86 43.08
C MET A 1 -34.25 34.40 41.85
N ALA A 2 -33.17 33.73 41.44
CA ALA A 2 -32.24 34.20 40.42
C ALA A 2 -31.54 33.01 39.80
N ILE A 3 -32.29 32.12 39.13
CA ILE A 3 -31.75 31.12 38.21
C ILE A 3 -32.87 30.86 37.21
N VAL A 4 -32.51 30.68 35.93
CA VAL A 4 -33.35 30.38 34.75
C VAL A 4 -33.60 31.58 33.84
N GLU A 5 -32.57 32.04 33.11
CA GLU A 5 -32.79 32.62 31.77
C GLU A 5 -31.55 32.65 30.85
N GLU A 6 -30.66 31.65 30.94
CA GLU A 6 -29.54 31.53 30.00
C GLU A 6 -29.49 30.13 29.38
N ALA A 7 -30.61 29.73 28.78
CA ALA A 7 -30.69 28.51 28.00
C ALA A 7 -30.54 28.83 26.50
N ALA A 8 -29.43 28.35 25.95
CA ALA A 8 -29.29 27.90 24.56
C ALA A 8 -29.34 28.98 23.46
N THR A 9 -28.26 29.75 23.33
CA THR A 9 -27.75 30.15 22.00
C THR A 9 -26.60 29.24 21.58
N ALA A 10 -26.83 27.92 21.62
CA ALA A 10 -25.93 26.97 20.96
C ALA A 10 -26.30 26.97 19.47
N ARG A 11 -25.66 27.85 18.69
CA ARG A 11 -25.65 27.71 17.23
C ARG A 11 -24.98 26.39 16.91
N THR A 12 -25.77 25.36 16.60
CA THR A 12 -25.26 24.10 16.08
C THR A 12 -24.37 24.43 14.88
N PRO A 13 -23.06 24.13 14.90
CA PRO A 13 -22.25 24.30 13.71
C PRO A 13 -22.85 23.39 12.64
N THR A 14 -23.45 23.98 11.61
CA THR A 14 -23.87 23.26 10.41
C THR A 14 -22.60 22.75 9.76
N VAL A 15 -22.19 21.52 10.09
CA VAL A 15 -21.14 20.82 9.35
C VAL A 15 -21.62 20.77 7.91
N PRO A 16 -20.94 21.43 6.94
CA PRO A 16 -21.36 21.36 5.56
C PRO A 16 -21.37 19.89 5.16
N ALA A 17 -22.51 19.43 4.62
CA ALA A 17 -22.67 18.07 4.16
C ALA A 17 -21.50 17.71 3.23
N ARG A 18 -20.77 16.64 3.56
CA ARG A 18 -19.64 16.12 2.77
C ARG A 18 -20.17 15.42 1.51
N ASP A 19 -20.94 16.12 0.70
CA ASP A 19 -21.75 15.54 -0.38
C ASP A 19 -21.20 15.86 -1.77
N SER A 20 -19.88 15.86 -1.93
CA SER A 20 -19.32 15.91 -3.28
C SER A 20 -18.13 14.98 -3.43
N VAL A 21 -18.35 13.69 -3.21
CA VAL A 21 -17.62 12.69 -4.01
C VAL A 21 -18.11 12.86 -5.44
N ARG A 22 -17.47 13.80 -6.14
CA ARG A 22 -17.77 14.19 -7.52
C ARG A 22 -17.73 12.91 -8.35
N ARG A 23 -18.89 12.41 -8.79
CA ARG A 23 -18.94 11.23 -9.66
C ARG A 23 -18.17 11.59 -10.93
N LEU A 24 -16.97 11.06 -11.07
CA LEU A 24 -16.16 11.21 -12.28
C LEU A 24 -17.01 10.74 -13.45
N ASP A 25 -17.09 11.57 -14.49
CA ASP A 25 -17.83 11.18 -15.68
C ASP A 25 -17.19 9.93 -16.31
N ARG A 26 -17.97 9.19 -17.11
CA ARG A 26 -17.51 7.95 -17.75
C ARG A 26 -16.27 8.18 -18.62
N ARG A 27 -16.06 9.39 -19.14
CA ARG A 27 -14.91 9.71 -20.01
C ARG A 27 -13.63 9.77 -19.18
N TRP A 28 -13.66 10.40 -18.01
CA TRP A 28 -12.53 10.41 -17.08
C TRP A 28 -12.18 9.02 -16.56
N TRP A 29 -13.16 8.15 -16.34
CA TRP A 29 -12.91 6.74 -16.03
C TRP A 29 -12.18 6.02 -17.15
N LEU A 30 -12.60 6.20 -18.41
CA LEU A 30 -11.92 5.60 -19.55
C LEU A 30 -10.49 6.12 -19.71
N VAL A 31 -10.27 7.42 -19.50
CA VAL A 31 -8.93 8.02 -19.51
C VAL A 31 -8.06 7.42 -18.39
N ALA A 32 -8.59 7.30 -17.18
CA ALA A 32 -7.87 6.69 -16.06
C ALA A 32 -7.48 5.23 -16.33
N VAL A 33 -8.41 4.43 -16.88
CA VAL A 33 -8.14 3.04 -17.27
C VAL A 33 -7.10 2.96 -18.38
N ALA A 34 -7.18 3.82 -19.39
CA ALA A 34 -6.21 3.86 -20.48
C ALA A 34 -4.80 4.21 -19.97
N LEU A 35 -4.68 5.21 -19.09
CA LEU A 35 -3.41 5.58 -18.47
C LEU A 35 -2.86 4.46 -17.60
N ALA A 36 -3.70 3.79 -16.81
CA ALA A 36 -3.31 2.65 -16.01
C ALA A 36 -2.79 1.49 -16.88
N ALA A 37 -3.46 1.19 -18.00
CA ALA A 37 -3.03 0.15 -18.93
C ALA A 37 -1.68 0.48 -19.59
N VAL A 38 -1.46 1.73 -19.98
CA VAL A 38 -0.17 2.19 -20.54
C VAL A 38 0.93 2.10 -19.50
N ALA A 39 0.69 2.56 -18.27
CA ALA A 39 1.65 2.46 -17.18
C ALA A 39 2.02 1.00 -16.90
N PHE A 40 1.02 0.12 -16.81
CA PHE A 40 1.23 -1.31 -16.60
C PHE A 40 2.07 -1.94 -17.72
N ALA A 41 1.72 -1.68 -18.99
CA ALA A 41 2.49 -2.18 -20.13
C ALA A 41 3.93 -1.65 -20.13
N ALA A 42 4.13 -0.37 -19.82
CA ALA A 42 5.45 0.23 -19.70
C ALA A 42 6.28 -0.42 -18.58
N THR A 43 5.66 -0.72 -17.42
CA THR A 43 6.30 -1.45 -16.33
C THR A 43 6.74 -2.85 -16.79
N LEU A 44 5.88 -3.63 -17.44
CA LEU A 44 6.23 -4.96 -17.95
C LEU A 44 7.41 -4.92 -18.94
N VAL A 45 7.41 -3.92 -19.84
CA VAL A 45 8.50 -3.75 -20.80
C VAL A 45 9.80 -3.33 -20.09
N ALA A 46 9.71 -2.46 -19.08
CA ALA A 46 10.86 -2.02 -18.30
C ALA A 46 11.46 -3.15 -17.45
N THR A 47 10.63 -4.04 -16.89
CA THR A 47 11.04 -5.16 -16.04
C THR A 47 11.24 -6.47 -16.81
N ARG A 48 11.20 -6.45 -18.15
CA ARG A 48 11.32 -7.66 -18.99
C ARG A 48 12.62 -8.46 -18.83
N SER A 49 13.67 -7.81 -18.34
CA SER A 49 14.97 -8.45 -18.06
C SER A 49 15.11 -8.87 -16.59
N GLY A 50 14.00 -8.92 -15.86
CA GLY A 50 13.94 -8.99 -14.40
C GLY A 50 13.76 -7.58 -13.81
N PRO A 51 12.95 -7.40 -12.75
CA PRO A 51 12.97 -6.17 -11.99
C PRO A 51 14.39 -5.97 -11.49
N ALA A 52 15.02 -4.83 -11.81
CA ALA A 52 16.33 -4.49 -11.30
C ALA A 52 16.22 -4.43 -9.78
N VAL A 53 16.66 -5.50 -9.12
CA VAL A 53 16.64 -5.59 -7.68
C VAL A 53 17.75 -4.66 -7.19
N SER A 54 17.38 -3.46 -6.72
CA SER A 54 18.35 -2.63 -6.00
C SER A 54 18.87 -3.44 -4.80
N PRO A 55 20.09 -3.19 -4.30
CA PRO A 55 20.62 -3.90 -3.14
C PRO A 55 19.60 -3.98 -1.99
N ASP A 56 18.90 -2.87 -1.71
CA ASP A 56 17.85 -2.83 -0.69
C ASP A 56 16.65 -3.74 -1.01
N SER A 57 16.26 -3.84 -2.28
CA SER A 57 15.18 -4.73 -2.71
C SER A 57 15.57 -6.21 -2.61
N ALA A 58 16.87 -6.51 -2.73
CA ALA A 58 17.39 -7.88 -2.65
C ALA A 58 17.30 -8.40 -1.22
N ASP A 59 17.61 -7.55 -0.24
CA ASP A 59 17.47 -7.90 1.17
C ASP A 59 16.01 -8.20 1.52
N TYR A 60 15.06 -7.35 1.09
CA TYR A 60 13.63 -7.61 1.30
C TYR A 60 13.15 -8.94 0.71
N LEU A 61 13.56 -9.26 -0.53
CA LEU A 61 13.21 -10.51 -1.19
C LEU A 61 13.88 -11.71 -0.51
N SER A 62 15.13 -11.59 -0.06
CA SER A 62 15.84 -12.66 0.63
C SER A 62 15.21 -13.00 1.97
N ILE A 63 14.81 -11.99 2.75
CA ILE A 63 14.11 -12.17 4.03
C ILE A 63 12.74 -12.78 3.79
N ALA A 64 11.98 -12.30 2.80
CA ALA A 64 10.68 -12.85 2.44
C ALA A 64 10.78 -14.34 2.06
N HIS A 65 11.73 -14.70 1.21
CA HIS A 65 11.99 -16.07 0.79
C HIS A 65 12.40 -16.97 1.97
N ASN A 66 13.31 -16.51 2.83
CA ASN A 66 13.72 -17.25 4.01
C ASN A 66 12.58 -17.44 5.01
N LEU A 67 11.73 -16.43 5.18
CA LEU A 67 10.54 -16.50 6.03
C LEU A 67 9.51 -17.49 5.46
N ALA A 68 9.23 -17.44 4.16
CA ALA A 68 8.32 -18.36 3.47
C ALA A 68 8.78 -19.84 3.59
N HIS A 69 10.09 -20.07 3.62
CA HIS A 69 10.69 -21.40 3.76
C HIS A 69 10.96 -21.82 5.22
N GLY A 70 10.45 -21.07 6.20
CA GLY A 70 10.56 -21.42 7.63
C GLY A 70 11.96 -21.25 8.24
N ARG A 71 12.85 -20.49 7.59
CA ARG A 71 14.22 -20.23 8.05
C ARG A 71 14.35 -19.03 8.99
N GLY A 72 13.27 -18.25 9.14
CA GLY A 72 13.20 -17.06 10.01
C GLY A 72 13.48 -15.74 9.28
N ILE A 73 13.53 -14.65 10.05
CA ILE A 73 13.83 -13.29 9.55
C ILE A 73 15.35 -13.15 9.45
N VAL A 74 15.92 -13.71 8.38
CA VAL A 74 17.35 -13.69 8.11
C VAL A 74 17.59 -13.24 6.68
N ASP A 75 18.70 -12.53 6.49
CA ASP A 75 19.14 -12.07 5.17
C ASP A 75 19.68 -13.23 4.29
N TRP A 76 20.23 -12.90 3.13
CA TRP A 76 20.87 -13.88 2.25
C TRP A 76 22.15 -14.51 2.83
N THR A 77 22.80 -13.87 3.80
CA THR A 77 23.96 -14.42 4.53
C THR A 77 23.56 -15.35 5.68
N ARG A 78 22.26 -15.42 5.98
CA ARG A 78 21.65 -16.09 7.16
C ARG A 78 21.95 -15.41 8.48
N GLU A 79 22.33 -14.14 8.45
CA GLU A 79 22.41 -13.34 9.66
C GLU A 79 21.03 -12.78 10.03
N PRO A 80 20.73 -12.61 11.32
CA PRO A 80 19.49 -12.00 11.76
C PRO A 80 19.37 -10.57 11.23
N GLU A 81 18.30 -10.30 10.48
CA GLU A 81 18.05 -8.97 9.93
C GLU A 81 17.14 -8.19 10.87
N ALA A 82 17.68 -7.10 11.44
CA ALA A 82 16.97 -6.20 12.35
C ALA A 82 17.00 -4.73 11.87
N VAL A 83 17.58 -4.48 10.69
CA VAL A 83 17.72 -3.13 10.12
C VAL A 83 16.40 -2.72 9.46
N PHE A 84 15.70 -3.67 8.83
CA PHE A 84 14.45 -3.39 8.14
C PHE A 84 13.22 -3.91 8.88
N PRO A 85 12.10 -3.15 8.89
CA PRO A 85 10.88 -3.57 9.58
C PRO A 85 10.25 -4.80 8.90
N PRO A 86 9.84 -5.83 9.67
CA PRO A 86 9.47 -7.13 9.13
C PRO A 86 8.10 -7.18 8.44
N ALA A 87 7.32 -6.09 8.53
CA ALA A 87 5.97 -6.04 8.01
C ALA A 87 5.93 -6.21 6.47
N TYR A 88 6.85 -5.58 5.75
CA TYR A 88 6.91 -5.68 4.29
C TYR A 88 7.40 -7.07 3.80
N PRO A 89 8.50 -7.65 4.34
CA PRO A 89 8.87 -9.03 4.06
C PRO A 89 7.77 -10.05 4.34
N ALA A 90 6.99 -9.88 5.41
CA ALA A 90 5.90 -10.80 5.76
C ALA A 90 4.77 -10.80 4.72
N VAL A 91 4.43 -9.64 4.16
CA VAL A 91 3.43 -9.53 3.08
C VAL A 91 3.95 -10.19 1.80
N LEU A 92 5.22 -10.00 1.47
CA LEU A 92 5.86 -10.67 0.31
C LEU A 92 5.90 -12.19 0.48
N ALA A 93 6.30 -12.68 1.66
CA ALA A 93 6.33 -14.11 1.97
C ALA A 93 4.94 -14.76 1.81
N PHE A 94 3.87 -14.04 2.19
CA PHE A 94 2.51 -14.51 1.95
C PHE A 94 2.17 -14.56 0.44
N GLY A 95 2.61 -13.57 -0.34
CA GLY A 95 2.47 -13.60 -1.80
C GLY A 95 3.21 -14.79 -2.44
N GLU A 96 4.40 -15.13 -1.92
CA GLU A 96 5.18 -16.28 -2.38
C GLU A 96 4.46 -17.61 -2.11
N THR A 97 3.80 -17.75 -0.95
CA THR A 97 2.98 -18.95 -0.69
C THR A 97 1.77 -19.11 -1.62
N LEU A 98 1.36 -18.04 -2.31
CA LEU A 98 0.29 -18.03 -3.31
C LEU A 98 0.80 -18.26 -4.74
N GLY A 99 2.11 -18.42 -4.95
CA GLY A 99 2.74 -18.67 -6.26
C GLY A 99 2.87 -17.42 -7.13
N VAL A 100 3.09 -16.25 -6.52
CA VAL A 100 3.30 -14.95 -7.21
C VAL A 100 4.74 -14.78 -7.71
N ASP A 101 5.58 -15.77 -7.46
CA ASP A 101 7.03 -15.89 -7.71
C ASP A 101 7.36 -16.41 -9.13
N GLY A 102 6.60 -15.95 -10.13
CA GLY A 102 6.83 -16.20 -11.56
C GLY A 102 7.67 -15.13 -12.25
#